data_AF-A0A942U000-F1
#
_entry.id   AF-A0A942U000-F1
#
_cell.length_a   1.000
_cell.length_b   1.000
_cell.length_c   1.000
_cell.angle_alpha   90.00
_cell.angle_beta   90.00
_cell.angle_gamma   90.00
#
_symmetry.space_group_name_H-M   'P 1'
#
loop_
_entity.id
_entity.type
_entity.pdbx_description
1 polymer ?
#
loop_
_entity_poly.entity_id
_entity_poly.type
_entity_poly.pdbx_seq_one_letter_code
_entity_poly.pdbx_strand_id
1 'polypeptide(L)'
;MKQVVHFGAGNIGRGFIGALFSQSGYHVTFIDIADEIIRKLNEEKQYDVKLATDAQEATTIKNVSGLNNMTQEDEVVQAIVGATYVTTAIGPNILPRIAPLIAKGLEKRVEANDEKVYVIACENQISATDLLKGYILGHVDDANKEQILNQVRFYNSAVDRIVPIQHHHDSLDVLVEPYYEWVVETTDEIPPVEGMTVVPDLAPFIERKLFTVNTGHATIAYVGYLENKATIDEALADERILAQVQATLTETGDYLIKQYGLDREEHLQYIEKIIGRFKNAYLQDDVTRVARSPLRKLGASDRFIRPATEAKKAGLSYTYLAKAIASALLFDYKEDEEAVKLQAMLKEQDVRSVLKEVSGLEENSEITEEIVRHYEELKK
;
A
#
# COMPACT_ATOMS: atom_id res chain seq x y z
N MET A 1 -12.11 -25.06 13.19
CA MET A 1 -11.97 -23.85 12.34
C MET A 1 -10.50 -23.50 12.26
N LYS A 2 -9.95 -23.21 11.07
CA LYS A 2 -8.55 -22.78 10.94
C LYS A 2 -8.38 -21.40 11.60
N GLN A 3 -7.20 -21.14 12.15
CA GLN A 3 -6.90 -19.91 12.88
C GLN A 3 -5.96 -19.03 12.06
N VAL A 4 -6.14 -17.72 12.12
CA VAL A 4 -5.17 -16.74 11.62
C VAL A 4 -4.84 -15.75 12.73
N VAL A 5 -3.56 -15.43 12.87
CA VAL A 5 -3.09 -14.31 13.69
C VAL A 5 -2.83 -13.13 12.76
N HIS A 6 -3.49 -12.01 13.03
CA HIS A 6 -3.33 -10.79 12.24
C HIS A 6 -2.84 -9.64 13.11
N PHE A 7 -1.59 -9.22 12.92
CA PHE A 7 -1.05 -8.04 13.57
C PHE A 7 -1.59 -6.79 12.89
N GLY A 8 -2.24 -5.92 13.65
CA GLY A 8 -2.88 -4.68 13.20
C GLY A 8 -4.39 -4.77 13.17
N ALA A 9 -5.04 -4.29 14.22
CA ALA A 9 -6.50 -4.21 14.30
C ALA A 9 -7.05 -2.89 13.72
N GLY A 10 -6.27 -2.14 12.94
CA GLY A 10 -6.68 -0.90 12.29
C GLY A 10 -7.61 -1.10 11.08
N ASN A 11 -7.86 -0.03 10.32
CA ASN A 11 -8.82 -0.04 9.22
C ASN A 11 -8.45 -1.03 8.10
N ILE A 12 -7.16 -1.17 7.76
CA ILE A 12 -6.73 -2.15 6.75
C ILE A 12 -6.88 -3.58 7.28
N GLY A 13 -6.51 -3.83 8.53
CA GLY A 13 -6.65 -5.15 9.12
C GLY A 13 -8.11 -5.61 9.18
N ARG A 14 -9.01 -4.76 9.70
CA ARG A 14 -10.44 -5.09 9.81
C ARG A 14 -11.18 -4.99 8.47
N GLY A 15 -10.93 -3.94 7.70
CA GLY A 15 -11.64 -3.66 6.45
C GLY A 15 -11.12 -4.42 5.24
N PHE A 16 -9.99 -5.13 5.32
CA PHE A 16 -9.42 -5.83 4.18
C PHE A 16 -8.88 -7.22 4.54
N ILE A 17 -7.68 -7.33 5.12
CA ILE A 17 -6.98 -8.62 5.24
C ILE A 17 -7.71 -9.56 6.20
N GLY A 18 -8.02 -9.11 7.41
CA GLY A 18 -8.77 -9.89 8.39
C GLY A 18 -10.19 -10.21 7.94
N ALA A 19 -10.87 -9.28 7.24
CA ALA A 19 -12.19 -9.55 6.66
C ALA A 19 -12.16 -10.70 5.65
N LEU A 20 -11.19 -10.73 4.73
CA LEU A 20 -11.06 -11.80 3.74
C LEU A 20 -10.82 -13.17 4.39
N PHE A 21 -9.98 -13.23 5.42
CA PHE A 21 -9.78 -14.47 6.18
C PHE A 21 -11.07 -14.94 6.87
N SER A 22 -11.79 -14.03 7.54
CA SER A 22 -13.05 -14.37 8.21
C SER A 22 -14.11 -14.87 7.22
N GLN A 23 -14.26 -14.20 6.08
CA GLN A 23 -15.16 -14.60 4.99
C GLN A 23 -14.78 -15.97 4.43
N SER A 24 -13.49 -16.29 4.41
CA SER A 24 -12.95 -17.60 4.03
C SER A 24 -13.13 -18.69 5.10
N GLY A 25 -13.85 -18.40 6.19
CA GLY A 25 -14.14 -19.36 7.26
C GLY A 25 -13.00 -19.57 8.27
N TYR A 26 -12.04 -18.65 8.35
CA TYR A 26 -11.03 -18.64 9.41
C TYR A 26 -11.56 -17.90 10.65
N HIS A 27 -11.05 -18.28 11.82
CA HIS A 27 -11.15 -17.45 13.01
C HIS A 27 -9.96 -16.49 13.03
N VAL A 28 -10.23 -15.19 13.14
CA VAL A 28 -9.21 -14.14 13.09
C VAL A 28 -8.93 -13.60 14.48
N THR A 29 -7.71 -13.82 14.96
CA THR A 29 -7.21 -13.20 16.18
C THR A 29 -6.37 -11.97 15.82
N PHE A 30 -6.97 -10.79 16.01
CA PHE A 30 -6.29 -9.51 15.84
C PHE A 30 -5.33 -9.24 17.00
N ILE A 31 -4.12 -8.76 16.67
CA ILE A 31 -3.10 -8.40 17.64
C ILE A 31 -2.80 -6.91 17.49
N ASP A 32 -3.05 -6.13 18.54
CA ASP A 32 -2.83 -4.68 18.53
C ASP A 32 -2.65 -4.12 19.94
N ILE A 33 -2.01 -2.97 20.07
CA ILE A 33 -1.84 -2.27 21.35
C ILE A 33 -3.06 -1.41 21.70
N ALA A 34 -3.97 -1.19 20.75
CA ALA A 34 -5.18 -0.39 20.95
C ALA A 34 -6.22 -1.15 21.81
N ASP A 35 -6.08 -1.05 23.14
CA ASP A 35 -6.92 -1.73 24.14
C ASP A 35 -8.43 -1.60 23.87
N GLU A 36 -8.88 -0.42 23.45
CA GLU A 36 -10.30 -0.17 23.20
C GLU A 36 -10.84 -1.02 22.03
N ILE A 37 -10.05 -1.14 20.96
CA ILE A 37 -10.39 -1.96 19.78
C ILE A 37 -10.37 -3.44 20.18
N ILE A 38 -9.34 -3.87 20.93
CA ILE A 38 -9.21 -5.26 21.39
C ILE A 38 -10.38 -5.66 22.28
N ARG A 39 -10.77 -4.79 23.23
CA ARG A 39 -11.93 -5.02 24.11
C ARG A 39 -13.20 -5.19 23.29
N LYS A 40 -13.49 -4.26 22.36
CA LYS A 40 -14.68 -4.32 21.52
C LYS A 40 -14.73 -5.57 20.64
N LEU A 41 -13.60 -5.95 20.04
CA LEU A 41 -13.51 -7.20 19.26
C LEU A 41 -13.92 -8.42 20.09
N ASN A 42 -13.56 -8.45 21.37
CA ASN A 42 -13.88 -9.56 22.28
C ASN A 42 -15.31 -9.50 22.83
N GLU A 43 -15.87 -8.29 23.02
CA GLU A 43 -17.25 -8.06 23.45
C GLU A 43 -18.24 -8.37 22.33
N GLU A 44 -18.01 -7.82 21.14
CA GLU A 44 -18.93 -7.89 19.99
C GLU A 44 -18.71 -9.15 19.15
N LYS A 45 -17.46 -9.62 19.00
CA LYS A 45 -17.05 -10.79 18.19
C LYS A 45 -17.46 -10.73 16.71
N GLN A 46 -17.88 -9.56 16.25
CA GLN A 46 -18.24 -9.24 14.89
C GLN A 46 -18.14 -7.72 14.66
N TYR A 47 -18.12 -7.29 13.41
CA TYR A 47 -18.22 -5.89 12.98
C TYR A 47 -18.64 -5.82 11.52
N ASP A 48 -19.07 -4.66 11.02
CA ASP A 48 -19.46 -4.51 9.62
C ASP A 48 -18.38 -3.83 8.78
N VAL A 49 -18.12 -4.40 7.60
CA VAL A 49 -17.35 -3.74 6.54
C VAL A 49 -18.34 -3.14 5.55
N LYS A 50 -18.36 -1.80 5.48
CA LYS A 50 -19.29 -1.02 4.66
C LYS A 50 -18.60 -0.59 3.38
N LEU A 51 -19.28 -0.73 2.25
CA LEU A 51 -18.77 -0.30 0.96
C LEU A 51 -19.13 1.17 0.72
N ALA A 52 -18.14 1.94 0.28
CA ALA A 52 -18.29 3.32 -0.15
C ALA A 52 -19.00 3.38 -1.52
N THR A 53 -20.30 3.11 -1.55
CA THR A 53 -21.18 3.10 -2.73
C THR A 53 -22.53 3.73 -2.41
N ASP A 54 -23.33 4.05 -3.44
CA ASP A 54 -24.71 4.54 -3.27
C ASP A 54 -25.59 3.61 -2.43
N ALA A 55 -25.42 2.29 -2.62
CA ALA A 55 -26.18 1.27 -1.91
C ALA A 55 -25.72 1.04 -0.47
N GLN A 56 -24.54 1.56 -0.08
CA GLN A 56 -23.91 1.39 1.24
C GLN A 56 -23.96 -0.07 1.74
N GLU A 57 -23.70 -1.01 0.83
CA GLU A 57 -23.71 -2.43 1.14
C GLU A 57 -22.75 -2.72 2.30
N ALA A 58 -23.18 -3.55 3.24
CA ALA A 58 -22.41 -3.92 4.41
C ALA A 58 -22.28 -5.44 4.48
N THR A 59 -21.07 -5.90 4.80
CA THR A 59 -20.79 -7.32 5.08
C THR A 59 -20.39 -7.47 6.53
N THR A 60 -21.17 -8.25 7.29
CA THR A 60 -20.84 -8.57 8.68
C THR A 60 -19.72 -9.59 8.74
N ILE A 61 -18.61 -9.20 9.35
CA ILE A 61 -17.44 -10.03 9.63
C ILE A 61 -17.63 -10.67 10.99
N LYS A 62 -17.43 -11.99 11.09
CA LYS A 62 -17.66 -12.80 12.30
C LYS A 62 -16.43 -13.65 12.63
N ASN A 63 -16.48 -14.41 13.74
CA ASN A 63 -15.38 -15.28 14.16
C ASN A 63 -14.08 -14.50 14.35
N VAL A 64 -14.18 -13.39 15.08
CA VAL A 64 -13.03 -12.53 15.39
C VAL A 64 -12.83 -12.42 16.89
N SER A 65 -11.59 -12.20 17.29
CA SER A 65 -11.19 -11.86 18.66
C SER A 65 -9.97 -10.95 18.63
N GLY A 66 -9.62 -10.35 19.77
CA GLY A 66 -8.44 -9.51 19.92
C GLY A 66 -7.54 -9.94 21.07
N LEU A 67 -6.24 -9.73 20.94
CA LEU A 67 -5.25 -9.81 22.02
C LEU A 67 -4.39 -8.55 22.03
N ASN A 68 -4.13 -7.99 23.21
CA ASN A 68 -3.17 -6.90 23.36
C ASN A 68 -1.76 -7.45 23.59
N ASN A 69 -0.85 -7.25 22.64
CA ASN A 69 0.51 -7.78 22.72
C ASN A 69 1.41 -7.11 23.76
N MET A 70 0.98 -6.02 24.40
CA MET A 70 1.69 -5.41 25.53
C MET A 70 1.35 -6.08 26.87
N THR A 71 0.18 -6.73 26.97
CA THR A 71 -0.33 -7.28 28.24
C THR A 71 -0.61 -8.78 28.18
N GLN A 72 -0.72 -9.36 26.99
CA GLN A 72 -1.12 -10.76 26.75
C GLN A 72 -0.12 -11.50 25.85
N GLU A 73 1.19 -11.28 26.07
CA GLU A 73 2.26 -11.82 25.24
C GLU A 73 2.18 -13.35 25.09
N ASP A 74 1.96 -14.07 26.17
CA ASP A 74 1.94 -15.53 26.17
C ASP A 74 0.73 -16.11 25.41
N GLU A 75 -0.42 -15.41 25.45
CA GLU A 75 -1.59 -15.73 24.65
C GLU A 75 -1.36 -15.49 23.17
N VAL A 76 -0.63 -14.42 22.79
CA VAL A 76 -0.24 -14.20 21.40
C VAL A 76 0.67 -15.33 20.92
N VAL A 77 1.65 -15.73 21.73
CA VAL A 77 2.51 -16.89 21.44
C VAL A 77 1.67 -18.15 21.25
N GLN A 78 0.68 -18.42 22.11
CA GLN A 78 -0.21 -19.58 21.95
C GLN A 78 -1.06 -19.49 20.67
N ALA A 79 -1.54 -18.30 20.31
CA ALA A 79 -2.30 -18.10 19.08
C ALA A 79 -1.43 -18.43 17.85
N ILE A 80 -0.16 -18.03 17.82
CA ILE A 80 0.77 -18.35 16.73
C ILE A 80 1.03 -19.86 16.62
N VAL A 81 1.15 -20.56 17.76
CA VAL A 81 1.34 -22.03 17.79
C VAL A 81 0.19 -22.78 17.09
N GLY A 82 -1.04 -22.25 17.12
CA GLY A 82 -2.21 -22.83 16.46
C GLY A 82 -2.56 -22.22 15.09
N ALA A 83 -1.84 -21.21 14.62
CA ALA A 83 -2.20 -20.44 13.43
C ALA A 83 -1.87 -21.17 12.11
N THR A 84 -2.75 -21.07 11.12
CA THR A 84 -2.39 -21.42 9.73
C THR A 84 -1.63 -20.27 9.07
N TYR A 85 -2.05 -19.03 9.33
CA TYR A 85 -1.43 -17.82 8.81
C TYR A 85 -1.02 -16.87 9.93
N VAL A 86 0.09 -16.18 9.73
CA VAL A 86 0.49 -15.00 10.49
C VAL A 86 0.60 -13.85 9.50
N THR A 87 -0.25 -12.84 9.63
CA THR A 87 -0.27 -11.69 8.70
C THR A 87 -0.11 -10.37 9.43
N THR A 88 0.29 -9.33 8.71
CA THR A 88 0.47 -7.98 9.28
C THR A 88 -0.14 -6.91 8.39
N ALA A 89 -0.71 -5.87 9.00
CA ALA A 89 -1.07 -4.61 8.36
C ALA A 89 -0.94 -3.45 9.35
N ILE A 90 0.30 -3.18 9.80
CA ILE A 90 0.63 -2.29 10.94
C ILE A 90 1.54 -1.11 10.56
N GLY A 91 1.94 -1.04 9.30
CA GLY A 91 2.95 -0.12 8.83
C GLY A 91 4.35 -0.72 8.94
N PRO A 92 5.19 -0.58 7.91
CA PRO A 92 6.47 -1.28 7.82
C PRO A 92 7.46 -0.90 8.94
N ASN A 93 7.39 0.34 9.43
CA ASN A 93 8.24 0.82 10.52
C ASN A 93 7.97 0.13 11.86
N ILE A 94 6.84 -0.57 11.98
CA ILE A 94 6.46 -1.33 13.17
C ILE A 94 6.87 -2.80 13.09
N LEU A 95 7.16 -3.33 11.88
CA LEU A 95 7.60 -4.72 11.70
C LEU A 95 8.77 -5.14 12.60
N PRO A 96 9.84 -4.33 12.78
CA PRO A 96 10.93 -4.70 13.69
C PRO A 96 10.48 -4.83 15.16
N ARG A 97 9.42 -4.11 15.56
CA ARG A 97 8.93 -4.10 16.95
C ARG A 97 8.12 -5.35 17.29
N ILE A 98 7.41 -5.93 16.32
CA ILE A 98 6.62 -7.15 16.51
C ILE A 98 7.40 -8.43 16.22
N ALA A 99 8.52 -8.34 15.48
CA ALA A 99 9.32 -9.48 15.09
C ALA A 99 9.81 -10.35 16.26
N PRO A 100 10.24 -9.82 17.42
CA PRO A 100 10.61 -10.64 18.57
C PRO A 100 9.46 -11.54 19.07
N LEU A 101 8.25 -11.00 19.11
CA LEU A 101 7.08 -11.75 19.56
C LEU A 101 6.68 -12.84 18.55
N ILE A 102 6.76 -12.53 17.26
CA ILE A 102 6.55 -13.54 16.21
C ILE A 102 7.61 -14.63 16.31
N ALA A 103 8.89 -14.29 16.50
CA ALA A 103 9.98 -15.25 16.66
C ALA A 103 9.69 -16.21 17.82
N LYS A 104 9.39 -15.70 19.03
CA LYS A 104 9.01 -16.51 20.20
C LYS A 104 7.82 -17.43 19.90
N GLY A 105 6.82 -16.95 19.17
CA GLY A 105 5.67 -17.73 18.72
C GLY A 105 6.04 -18.87 17.77
N LEU A 106 6.89 -18.59 16.78
CA LEU A 106 7.34 -19.55 15.78
C LEU A 106 8.27 -20.61 16.37
N GLU A 107 9.19 -20.24 17.27
CA GLU A 107 10.04 -21.19 17.98
C GLU A 107 9.21 -22.19 18.79
N LYS A 108 8.27 -21.68 19.61
CA LYS A 108 7.36 -22.55 20.35
C LYS A 108 6.50 -23.42 19.43
N ARG A 109 6.13 -22.90 18.26
CA ARG A 109 5.32 -23.64 17.29
C ARG A 109 6.08 -24.84 16.74
N VAL A 110 7.31 -24.65 16.25
CA VAL A 110 8.07 -25.72 15.62
C VAL A 110 8.44 -26.82 16.62
N GLU A 111 8.54 -26.51 17.90
CA GLU A 111 8.65 -27.51 18.98
C GLU A 111 7.35 -28.28 19.22
N ALA A 112 6.20 -27.64 19.03
CA ALA A 112 4.90 -28.19 19.38
C ALA A 112 4.27 -29.05 18.27
N ASN A 113 4.54 -28.75 17.00
CA ASN A 113 4.02 -29.50 15.85
C ASN A 113 4.84 -29.26 14.57
N ASP A 114 4.61 -30.10 13.56
CA ASP A 114 5.28 -30.04 12.25
C ASP A 114 4.42 -29.39 11.13
N GLU A 115 3.30 -28.76 11.48
CA GLU A 115 2.42 -28.13 10.49
C GLU A 115 3.01 -26.82 9.98
N LYS A 116 3.04 -26.66 8.65
CA LYS A 116 3.47 -25.42 7.99
C LYS A 116 2.64 -24.22 8.46
N VAL A 117 3.32 -23.09 8.66
CA VAL A 117 2.71 -21.78 8.90
C VAL A 117 3.17 -20.77 7.86
N TYR A 118 2.24 -19.94 7.40
CA TYR A 118 2.46 -19.00 6.30
C TYR A 118 2.48 -17.57 6.85
N VAL A 119 3.63 -16.92 6.75
CA VAL A 119 3.86 -15.54 7.18
C VAL A 119 3.76 -14.61 5.97
N ILE A 120 2.88 -13.60 6.03
CA ILE A 120 2.64 -12.66 4.93
C ILE A 120 2.46 -11.24 5.49
N ALA A 121 3.43 -10.37 5.25
CA ALA A 121 3.30 -8.95 5.58
C ALA A 121 2.49 -8.25 4.47
N CYS A 122 1.32 -7.73 4.81
CA CYS A 122 0.39 -7.04 3.91
C CYS A 122 0.55 -5.52 4.08
N GLU A 123 1.75 -5.04 3.79
CA GLU A 123 2.15 -3.64 4.00
C GLU A 123 2.24 -2.87 2.69
N ASN A 124 2.16 -1.54 2.75
CA ASN A 124 2.46 -0.66 1.61
C ASN A 124 3.99 -0.51 1.42
N GLN A 125 4.69 -1.63 1.31
CA GLN A 125 6.14 -1.72 1.13
C GLN A 125 6.52 -2.95 0.30
N ILE A 126 7.40 -2.73 -0.68
CA ILE A 126 7.99 -3.80 -1.48
C ILE A 126 8.81 -4.71 -0.57
N SER A 127 8.67 -6.03 -0.76
CA SER A 127 9.40 -7.07 -0.01
C SER A 127 9.21 -6.98 1.51
N ALA A 128 8.03 -6.53 1.97
CA ALA A 128 7.74 -6.40 3.40
C ALA A 128 7.89 -7.72 4.17
N THR A 129 7.53 -8.85 3.57
CA THR A 129 7.66 -10.15 4.23
C THR A 129 9.12 -10.59 4.34
N ASP A 130 9.96 -10.31 3.33
CA ASP A 130 11.40 -10.57 3.43
C ASP A 130 12.08 -9.74 4.52
N LEU A 131 11.67 -8.47 4.66
CA LEU A 131 12.15 -7.62 5.74
C LEU A 131 11.71 -8.17 7.10
N LEU A 132 10.44 -8.53 7.23
CA LEU A 132 9.91 -9.16 8.44
C LEU A 132 10.62 -10.47 8.76
N LYS A 133 10.89 -11.32 7.77
CA LYS A 133 11.69 -12.55 7.90
C LYS A 133 13.08 -12.24 8.44
N GLY A 134 13.76 -11.22 7.89
CA GLY A 134 15.07 -10.79 8.38
C GLY A 134 15.04 -10.38 9.85
N TYR A 135 14.04 -9.60 10.27
CA TYR A 135 13.86 -9.23 11.67
C TYR A 135 13.55 -10.44 12.56
N ILE A 136 12.63 -11.33 12.14
CA ILE A 136 12.28 -12.54 12.89
C ILE A 136 13.50 -13.42 13.10
N LEU A 137 14.25 -13.74 12.04
CA LEU A 137 15.44 -14.59 12.13
C LEU A 137 16.57 -13.96 12.95
N GLY A 138 16.58 -12.63 13.11
CA GLY A 138 17.48 -11.94 14.04
C GLY A 138 17.16 -12.18 15.52
N HIS A 139 15.96 -12.65 15.83
CA HIS A 139 15.47 -12.93 17.19
C HIS A 139 15.27 -14.42 17.48
N VAL A 140 15.53 -15.31 16.52
CA VAL A 140 15.45 -16.76 16.67
C VAL A 140 16.82 -17.31 17.08
N ASP A 141 16.82 -18.27 18.00
CA ASP A 141 18.03 -18.98 18.41
C ASP A 141 18.64 -19.75 17.22
N ASP A 142 19.97 -19.72 17.08
CA ASP A 142 20.67 -20.35 15.94
C ASP A 142 20.34 -21.84 15.78
N ALA A 143 20.08 -22.54 16.89
CA ALA A 143 19.69 -23.96 16.89
C ALA A 143 18.32 -24.21 16.23
N ASN A 144 17.41 -23.23 16.26
CA ASN A 144 16.04 -23.35 15.77
C ASN A 144 15.85 -22.81 14.34
N LYS A 145 16.82 -22.04 13.81
CA LYS A 145 16.71 -21.38 12.50
C LYS A 145 16.45 -22.35 11.36
N GLU A 146 17.16 -23.48 11.32
CA GLU A 146 16.98 -24.48 10.26
C GLU A 146 15.56 -25.06 10.30
N GLN A 147 15.07 -25.41 11.49
CA GLN A 147 13.72 -25.95 11.66
C GLN A 147 12.65 -24.92 11.29
N ILE A 148 12.83 -23.66 11.69
CA ILE A 148 11.94 -22.56 11.30
C ILE A 148 11.93 -22.39 9.78
N LEU A 149 13.09 -22.39 9.11
CA LEU A 149 13.15 -22.26 7.65
C LEU A 149 12.51 -23.46 6.92
N ASN A 150 12.51 -24.64 7.54
CA ASN A 150 11.87 -25.82 6.99
C ASN A 150 10.34 -25.81 7.12
N GLN A 151 9.80 -25.29 8.23
CA GLN A 151 8.36 -25.34 8.53
C GLN A 151 7.62 -24.02 8.23
N VAL A 152 8.28 -22.88 8.36
CA VAL A 152 7.70 -21.56 8.12
C VAL A 152 7.89 -21.17 6.65
N ARG A 153 6.84 -20.63 6.05
CA ARG A 153 6.87 -20.10 4.69
C ARG A 153 6.63 -18.61 4.72
N PHE A 154 7.53 -17.86 4.11
CA PHE A 154 7.48 -16.40 4.04
C PHE A 154 7.18 -16.01 2.59
N TYR A 155 6.04 -15.39 2.35
CA TYR A 155 5.65 -14.96 1.01
C TYR A 155 5.40 -13.46 0.98
N ASN A 156 6.03 -12.77 0.03
CA ASN A 156 5.73 -11.36 -0.21
C ASN A 156 4.33 -11.20 -0.78
N SER A 157 3.76 -10.02 -0.55
CA SER A 157 2.46 -9.68 -1.09
C SER A 157 2.41 -8.27 -1.65
N ALA A 158 1.49 -8.05 -2.58
CA ALA A 158 1.06 -6.75 -3.04
C ALA A 158 -0.40 -6.58 -2.64
N VAL A 159 -0.70 -5.47 -1.97
CA VAL A 159 -2.04 -5.15 -1.48
C VAL A 159 -2.49 -3.78 -1.97
N ASP A 160 -3.75 -3.71 -2.40
CA ASP A 160 -4.37 -2.47 -2.85
C ASP A 160 -5.84 -2.43 -2.44
N ARG A 161 -6.16 -1.50 -1.53
CA ARG A 161 -7.53 -1.12 -1.18
C ARG A 161 -7.48 0.28 -0.59
N ILE A 162 -8.28 1.19 -1.13
CA ILE A 162 -8.46 2.52 -0.58
C ILE A 162 -9.42 2.42 0.60
N VAL A 163 -8.90 2.85 1.74
CA VAL A 163 -9.64 2.93 2.99
C VAL A 163 -9.50 4.37 3.48
N PRO A 164 -10.56 5.19 3.40
CA PRO A 164 -10.48 6.60 3.76
C PRO A 164 -10.18 6.76 5.25
N ILE A 165 -9.71 7.95 5.62
CA ILE A 165 -9.65 8.34 7.04
C ILE A 165 -11.09 8.39 7.54
N GLN A 166 -11.32 7.74 8.67
CA GLN A 166 -12.64 7.64 9.26
C GLN A 166 -12.50 7.68 10.76
N HIS A 167 -13.38 8.44 11.40
CA HIS A 167 -13.44 8.57 12.84
C HIS A 167 -14.44 7.55 13.37
N HIS A 168 -13.90 6.51 13.98
CA HIS A 168 -14.68 5.49 14.67
C HIS A 168 -15.14 6.05 16.01
N HIS A 169 -16.27 6.73 16.03
CA HIS A 169 -16.95 7.04 17.29
C HIS A 169 -17.51 5.74 17.86
N ASP A 170 -16.70 5.10 18.68
CA ASP A 170 -17.01 3.88 19.39
C ASP A 170 -17.33 2.62 18.56
N SER A 171 -17.20 2.63 17.23
CA SER A 171 -17.53 1.48 16.36
C SER A 171 -16.31 0.71 15.86
N LEU A 172 -16.46 -0.61 15.67
CA LEU A 172 -15.48 -1.44 14.97
C LEU A 172 -15.64 -1.39 13.44
N ASP A 173 -16.78 -0.89 12.94
CA ASP A 173 -17.11 -0.89 11.52
C ASP A 173 -16.04 -0.19 10.70
N VAL A 174 -15.89 -0.56 9.44
CA VAL A 174 -14.92 0.08 8.53
C VAL A 174 -15.57 0.35 7.19
N LEU A 175 -15.55 1.62 6.76
CA LEU A 175 -15.86 2.03 5.40
C LEU A 175 -14.65 1.78 4.50
N VAL A 176 -14.86 1.10 3.37
CA VAL A 176 -13.82 0.76 2.40
C VAL A 176 -14.36 0.92 0.98
N GLU A 177 -13.49 1.11 0.00
CA GLU A 177 -13.92 1.01 -1.40
C GLU A 177 -14.31 -0.44 -1.76
N PRO A 178 -15.17 -0.64 -2.78
CA PRO A 178 -15.51 -1.99 -3.29
C PRO A 178 -14.31 -2.74 -3.86
N TYR A 179 -13.44 -2.04 -4.59
CA TYR A 179 -12.27 -2.64 -5.21
C TYR A 179 -11.26 -3.08 -4.15
N TYR A 180 -10.69 -4.26 -4.33
CA TYR A 180 -9.50 -4.67 -3.62
C TYR A 180 -8.66 -5.59 -4.52
N GLU A 181 -7.36 -5.64 -4.26
CA GLU A 181 -6.44 -6.58 -4.86
C GLU A 181 -5.44 -7.05 -3.81
N TRP A 182 -5.36 -8.36 -3.58
CA TRP A 182 -4.38 -8.99 -2.72
C TRP A 182 -3.69 -10.12 -3.47
N VAL A 183 -2.41 -9.93 -3.75
CA VAL A 183 -1.59 -10.85 -4.54
C VAL A 183 -0.45 -11.36 -3.68
N VAL A 184 -0.22 -12.68 -3.66
CA VAL A 184 0.83 -13.34 -2.88
C VAL A 184 1.75 -14.11 -3.81
N GLU A 185 3.06 -13.93 -3.61
CA GLU A 185 4.09 -14.55 -4.42
C GLU A 185 4.41 -15.97 -3.92
N THR A 186 3.93 -17.00 -4.61
CA THR A 186 4.36 -18.38 -4.36
C THR A 186 3.98 -19.32 -5.51
N THR A 187 4.70 -20.44 -5.60
CA THR A 187 4.32 -21.60 -6.42
C THR A 187 3.84 -22.79 -5.58
N ASP A 188 3.88 -22.65 -4.25
CA ASP A 188 3.41 -23.66 -3.33
C ASP A 188 1.88 -23.72 -3.32
N GLU A 189 1.32 -24.93 -3.15
CA GLU A 189 -0.08 -25.09 -2.80
C GLU A 189 -0.29 -24.68 -1.33
N ILE A 190 -1.08 -23.62 -1.12
CA ILE A 190 -1.35 -23.05 0.20
C ILE A 190 -2.85 -23.08 0.49
N PRO A 191 -3.27 -23.11 1.78
CA PRO A 191 -4.68 -23.04 2.12
C PRO A 191 -5.39 -21.83 1.48
N PRO A 192 -6.52 -22.02 0.80
CA PRO A 192 -7.13 -20.94 0.04
C PRO A 192 -7.73 -19.87 0.95
N VAL A 193 -7.66 -18.62 0.50
CA VAL A 193 -8.33 -17.46 1.10
C VAL A 193 -9.05 -16.72 -0.03
N GLU A 194 -10.36 -16.51 0.12
CA GLU A 194 -11.17 -15.72 -0.79
C GLU A 194 -10.57 -14.33 -0.96
N GLY A 195 -10.49 -13.85 -2.20
CA GLY A 195 -9.89 -12.57 -2.55
C GLY A 195 -8.35 -12.54 -2.60
N MET A 196 -7.65 -13.62 -2.19
CA MET A 196 -6.20 -13.76 -2.33
C MET A 196 -5.85 -14.44 -3.66
N THR A 197 -5.11 -13.73 -4.52
CA THR A 197 -4.57 -14.28 -5.76
C THR A 197 -3.13 -14.74 -5.54
N VAL A 198 -2.79 -15.96 -5.96
CA VAL A 198 -1.43 -16.48 -5.88
C VAL A 198 -0.78 -16.43 -7.26
N VAL A 199 0.45 -15.91 -7.32
CA VAL A 199 1.22 -15.76 -8.56
C VAL A 199 2.66 -16.21 -8.37
N PRO A 200 3.34 -16.68 -9.43
CA PRO A 200 4.74 -17.07 -9.35
C PRO A 200 5.70 -15.88 -9.29
N ASP A 201 5.28 -14.70 -9.75
CA ASP A 201 6.07 -13.47 -9.76
C ASP A 201 5.18 -12.27 -9.43
N LEU A 202 5.59 -11.52 -8.42
CA LEU A 202 4.86 -10.37 -7.88
C LEU A 202 5.28 -9.04 -8.52
N ALA A 203 6.44 -8.99 -9.18
CA ALA A 203 6.99 -7.77 -9.75
C ALA A 203 6.01 -7.04 -10.70
N PRO A 204 5.30 -7.72 -11.63
CA PRO A 204 4.32 -7.07 -12.51
C PRO A 204 3.20 -6.38 -11.73
N PHE A 205 2.73 -6.98 -10.64
CA PHE A 205 1.62 -6.45 -9.84
C PHE A 205 2.06 -5.25 -9.00
N ILE A 206 3.24 -5.32 -8.38
CA ILE A 206 3.83 -4.22 -7.62
C ILE A 206 4.02 -3.00 -8.51
N GLU A 207 4.68 -3.18 -9.67
CA GLU A 207 4.96 -2.08 -10.58
C GLU A 207 3.67 -1.56 -11.22
N ARG A 208 2.75 -2.43 -11.66
CA ARG A 208 1.46 -2.00 -12.21
C ARG A 208 0.69 -1.15 -11.20
N LYS A 209 0.64 -1.56 -9.93
CA LYS A 209 -0.02 -0.78 -8.87
C LYS A 209 0.70 0.54 -8.62
N LEU A 210 2.03 0.53 -8.49
CA LEU A 210 2.81 1.75 -8.25
C LEU A 210 2.67 2.74 -9.40
N PHE A 211 2.72 2.28 -10.64
CA PHE A 211 2.76 3.12 -11.85
C PHE A 211 1.38 3.49 -12.38
N THR A 212 0.33 2.83 -11.91
CA THR A 212 -1.06 3.17 -12.27
C THR A 212 -1.79 3.83 -11.12
N VAL A 213 -1.90 3.14 -9.99
CA VAL A 213 -2.68 3.62 -8.84
C VAL A 213 -1.94 4.77 -8.15
N ASN A 214 -0.70 4.55 -7.73
CA ASN A 214 0.01 5.59 -6.98
C ASN A 214 0.37 6.79 -7.86
N THR A 215 0.83 6.57 -9.09
CA THR A 215 1.12 7.64 -10.06
C THR A 215 -0.14 8.42 -10.41
N GLY A 216 -1.24 7.75 -10.75
CA GLY A 216 -2.50 8.41 -11.08
C GLY A 216 -3.01 9.24 -9.92
N HIS A 217 -3.07 8.66 -8.72
CA HIS A 217 -3.59 9.34 -7.53
C HIS A 217 -2.77 10.59 -7.17
N ALA A 218 -1.44 10.47 -7.22
CA ALA A 218 -0.55 11.61 -6.94
C ALA A 218 -0.61 12.67 -8.07
N THR A 219 -0.76 12.27 -9.32
CA THR A 219 -0.94 13.20 -10.45
C THR A 219 -2.21 14.02 -10.26
N ILE A 220 -3.34 13.37 -9.95
CA ILE A 220 -4.61 14.05 -9.66
C ILE A 220 -4.43 15.04 -8.52
N ALA A 221 -3.78 14.62 -7.43
CA ALA A 221 -3.61 15.45 -6.25
C ALA A 221 -2.78 16.71 -6.53
N TYR A 222 -1.63 16.59 -7.22
CA TYR A 222 -0.79 17.75 -7.52
C TYR A 222 -1.42 18.68 -8.55
N VAL A 223 -2.00 18.14 -9.63
CA VAL A 223 -2.66 18.97 -10.64
C VAL A 223 -3.92 19.63 -10.05
N GLY A 224 -4.73 18.87 -9.31
CA GLY A 224 -5.89 19.38 -8.60
C GLY A 224 -5.55 20.47 -7.59
N TYR A 225 -4.44 20.32 -6.85
CA TYR A 225 -3.96 21.33 -5.92
C TYR A 225 -3.65 22.67 -6.63
N LEU A 226 -2.93 22.62 -7.76
CA LEU A 226 -2.62 23.84 -8.53
C LEU A 226 -3.87 24.50 -9.13
N GLU A 227 -4.90 23.71 -9.43
CA GLU A 227 -6.21 24.19 -9.92
C GLU A 227 -7.21 24.47 -8.78
N ASN A 228 -6.75 24.53 -7.52
CA ASN A 228 -7.56 24.84 -6.32
C ASN A 228 -8.76 23.90 -6.07
N LYS A 229 -8.61 22.62 -6.41
CA LYS A 229 -9.60 21.56 -6.13
C LYS A 229 -9.45 21.07 -4.71
N ALA A 230 -10.55 20.81 -4.02
CA ALA A 230 -10.52 20.35 -2.63
C ALA A 230 -10.26 18.83 -2.53
N THR A 231 -10.96 18.04 -3.36
CA THR A 231 -10.92 16.57 -3.31
C THR A 231 -10.54 15.94 -4.65
N ILE A 232 -10.13 14.68 -4.62
CA ILE A 232 -9.73 13.90 -5.79
C ILE A 232 -10.87 13.74 -6.80
N ASP A 233 -12.09 13.51 -6.33
CA ASP A 233 -13.28 13.38 -7.19
C ASP A 233 -13.63 14.73 -7.86
N GLU A 234 -13.52 15.85 -7.12
CA GLU A 234 -13.71 17.19 -7.69
C GLU A 234 -12.65 17.51 -8.76
N ALA A 235 -11.39 17.12 -8.52
CA ALA A 235 -10.33 17.29 -9.50
C ALA A 235 -10.60 16.49 -10.77
N LEU A 236 -11.11 15.26 -10.66
CA LEU A 236 -11.45 14.43 -11.82
C LEU A 236 -12.75 14.82 -12.53
N ALA A 237 -13.54 15.75 -11.98
CA ALA A 237 -14.65 16.37 -12.68
C ALA A 237 -14.20 17.43 -13.71
N ASP A 238 -12.96 17.93 -13.62
CA ASP A 238 -12.37 18.80 -14.65
C ASP A 238 -11.77 17.95 -15.79
N GLU A 239 -12.33 18.09 -16.99
CA GLU A 239 -11.91 17.33 -18.18
C GLU A 239 -10.41 17.52 -18.52
N ARG A 240 -9.82 18.68 -18.20
CA ARG A 240 -8.40 18.96 -18.46
C ARG A 240 -7.51 18.16 -17.53
N ILE A 241 -7.90 18.05 -16.25
CA ILE A 241 -7.18 17.24 -15.25
C ILE A 241 -7.33 15.76 -15.60
N LEU A 242 -8.55 15.31 -15.92
CA LEU A 242 -8.80 13.95 -16.35
C LEU A 242 -7.95 13.56 -17.57
N ALA A 243 -7.89 14.42 -18.60
CA ALA A 243 -7.09 14.18 -19.79
C ALA A 243 -5.59 14.08 -19.48
N GLN A 244 -5.06 14.94 -18.59
CA GLN A 244 -3.67 14.85 -18.15
C GLN A 244 -3.40 13.52 -17.43
N VAL A 245 -4.29 13.10 -16.53
CA VAL A 245 -4.14 11.85 -15.77
C VAL A 245 -4.19 10.65 -16.71
N GLN A 246 -5.13 10.61 -17.65
CA GLN A 246 -5.21 9.56 -18.66
C GLN A 246 -3.93 9.48 -19.50
N ALA A 247 -3.38 10.62 -19.91
CA ALA A 247 -2.14 10.66 -20.68
C ALA A 247 -0.94 10.19 -19.84
N THR A 248 -0.79 10.63 -18.59
CA THR A 248 0.25 10.14 -17.67
C THR A 248 0.15 8.62 -17.46
N LEU A 249 -1.06 8.09 -17.28
CA LEU A 249 -1.27 6.65 -17.09
C LEU A 249 -1.08 5.83 -18.37
N THR A 250 -1.30 6.44 -19.53
CA THR A 250 -0.98 5.80 -20.82
C THR A 250 0.55 5.65 -20.97
N GLU A 251 1.33 6.69 -20.63
CA GLU A 251 2.80 6.62 -20.67
C GLU A 251 3.36 5.54 -19.74
N THR A 252 2.86 5.47 -18.50
CA THR A 252 3.29 4.40 -17.58
C THR A 252 2.81 3.03 -18.03
N GLY A 253 1.61 2.95 -18.61
CA GLY A 253 1.06 1.72 -19.14
C GLY A 253 1.84 1.17 -20.34
N ASP A 254 2.30 2.02 -21.25
CA ASP A 254 3.14 1.62 -22.38
C ASP A 254 4.45 0.98 -21.89
N TYR A 255 5.05 1.50 -20.81
CA TYR A 255 6.20 0.87 -20.18
C TYR A 255 5.85 -0.50 -19.61
N LEU A 256 4.77 -0.61 -18.83
CA LEU A 256 4.37 -1.86 -18.18
C LEU A 256 4.06 -2.96 -19.22
N ILE A 257 3.35 -2.61 -20.29
CA ILE A 257 3.05 -3.51 -21.42
C ILE A 257 4.35 -4.01 -22.06
N LYS A 258 5.31 -3.10 -22.31
CA LYS A 258 6.58 -3.46 -22.93
C LYS A 258 7.48 -4.30 -22.00
N GLN A 259 7.53 -3.97 -20.72
CA GLN A 259 8.40 -4.61 -19.74
C GLN A 259 7.91 -6.00 -19.34
N TYR A 260 6.60 -6.17 -19.17
CA TYR A 260 6.00 -7.39 -18.63
C TYR A 260 5.19 -8.18 -19.65
N GLY A 261 5.04 -7.67 -20.88
CA GLY A 261 4.20 -8.31 -21.90
C GLY A 261 2.72 -8.35 -21.50
N LEU A 262 2.24 -7.35 -20.73
CA LEU A 262 0.83 -7.25 -20.37
C LEU A 262 -0.03 -7.10 -21.62
N ASP A 263 -1.24 -7.67 -21.58
CA ASP A 263 -2.21 -7.39 -22.64
C ASP A 263 -2.62 -5.91 -22.60
N ARG A 264 -2.60 -5.26 -23.77
CA ARG A 264 -2.86 -3.82 -23.88
C ARG A 264 -4.30 -3.48 -23.51
N GLU A 265 -5.25 -4.27 -23.97
CA GLU A 265 -6.68 -4.00 -23.76
C GLU A 265 -7.04 -4.23 -22.28
N GLU A 266 -6.55 -5.31 -21.68
CA GLU A 266 -6.70 -5.56 -20.25
C GLU A 266 -6.06 -4.45 -19.40
N HIS A 267 -4.90 -3.94 -19.81
CA HIS A 267 -4.24 -2.87 -19.07
C HIS A 267 -4.95 -1.51 -19.22
N LEU A 268 -5.52 -1.21 -20.39
CA LEU A 268 -6.36 -0.02 -20.58
C LEU A 268 -7.64 -0.10 -19.72
N GLN A 269 -8.30 -1.25 -19.69
CA GLN A 269 -9.46 -1.49 -18.81
C GLN A 269 -9.08 -1.37 -17.32
N TYR A 270 -7.87 -1.79 -16.96
CA TYR A 270 -7.33 -1.57 -15.62
C TYR A 270 -7.18 -0.07 -15.34
N ILE A 271 -6.58 0.71 -16.24
CA ILE A 271 -6.46 2.18 -16.09
C ILE A 271 -7.84 2.83 -15.93
N GLU A 272 -8.82 2.48 -16.76
CA GLU A 272 -10.19 2.99 -16.67
C GLU A 272 -10.84 2.65 -15.32
N LYS A 273 -10.66 1.41 -14.84
CA LYS A 273 -11.11 0.98 -13.53
C LYS A 273 -10.46 1.81 -12.41
N ILE A 274 -9.16 2.07 -12.50
CA ILE A 274 -8.43 2.89 -11.53
C ILE A 274 -8.96 4.33 -11.50
N ILE A 275 -9.15 4.95 -12.67
CA ILE A 275 -9.74 6.28 -12.75
C ILE A 275 -11.16 6.29 -12.18
N GLY A 276 -11.96 5.25 -12.46
CA GLY A 276 -13.29 5.07 -11.89
C GLY A 276 -13.28 5.01 -10.36
N ARG A 277 -12.29 4.33 -9.76
CA ARG A 277 -12.10 4.30 -8.29
C ARG A 277 -11.86 5.69 -7.72
N PHE A 278 -11.02 6.49 -8.38
CA PHE A 278 -10.72 7.86 -7.92
C PHE A 278 -11.90 8.83 -8.06
N LYS A 279 -12.85 8.57 -8.96
CA LYS A 279 -14.10 9.35 -9.10
C LYS A 279 -15.12 9.06 -7.99
N ASN A 280 -14.85 8.14 -7.08
CA ASN A 280 -15.79 7.77 -6.04
C ASN A 280 -15.92 8.88 -4.98
N ALA A 281 -16.97 9.70 -5.11
CA ALA A 281 -17.27 10.80 -4.20
C ALA A 281 -17.52 10.37 -2.74
N TYR A 282 -17.83 9.09 -2.48
CA TYR A 282 -18.00 8.58 -1.12
C TYR A 282 -16.68 8.48 -0.34
N LEU A 283 -15.55 8.56 -1.02
CA LEU A 283 -14.23 8.54 -0.37
C LEU A 283 -13.84 9.91 0.19
N GLN A 284 -14.39 11.01 -0.37
CA GLN A 284 -14.11 12.41 0.01
C GLN A 284 -12.62 12.65 0.30
N ASP A 285 -11.78 12.25 -0.64
CA ASP A 285 -10.34 12.19 -0.43
C ASP A 285 -9.68 13.54 -0.73
N ASP A 286 -9.15 14.24 0.28
CA ASP A 286 -8.55 15.57 0.13
C ASP A 286 -7.29 15.55 -0.74
N VAL A 287 -7.18 16.52 -1.67
CA VAL A 287 -5.98 16.63 -2.53
C VAL A 287 -4.71 16.83 -1.70
N THR A 288 -4.76 17.59 -0.61
CA THR A 288 -3.60 17.87 0.25
C THR A 288 -3.15 16.63 1.01
N ARG A 289 -4.11 15.82 1.49
CA ARG A 289 -3.85 14.53 2.14
C ARG A 289 -3.21 13.55 1.17
N VAL A 290 -3.69 13.49 -0.07
CA VAL A 290 -3.12 12.61 -1.10
C VAL A 290 -1.78 13.13 -1.58
N ALA A 291 -1.58 14.45 -1.71
CA ALA A 291 -0.36 15.11 -2.19
C ALA A 291 0.80 15.12 -1.19
N ARG A 292 0.53 14.92 0.12
CA ARG A 292 1.54 14.93 1.19
C ARG A 292 2.81 14.10 0.93
N SER A 293 3.90 14.48 1.57
CA SER A 293 5.23 13.85 1.45
C SER A 293 5.79 13.89 0.01
N PRO A 294 5.91 15.09 -0.62
CA PRO A 294 6.40 15.21 -1.98
C PRO A 294 7.84 14.74 -2.15
N LEU A 295 8.74 14.91 -1.17
CA LEU A 295 10.13 14.49 -1.30
C LEU A 295 10.23 12.97 -1.46
N ARG A 296 9.47 12.22 -0.66
CA ARG A 296 9.39 10.76 -0.81
C ARG A 296 8.87 10.35 -2.19
N LYS A 297 7.81 10.99 -2.69
CA LYS A 297 7.18 10.64 -3.98
C LYS A 297 8.00 11.05 -5.20
N LEU A 298 8.83 12.08 -5.05
CA LEU A 298 9.84 12.51 -6.01
C LEU A 298 11.14 11.72 -5.88
N GLY A 299 11.21 10.71 -5.01
CA GLY A 299 12.37 9.84 -4.89
C GLY A 299 12.58 8.94 -6.12
N ALA A 300 13.84 8.59 -6.36
CA ALA A 300 14.31 7.84 -7.54
C ALA A 300 13.51 6.56 -7.86
N SER A 301 13.10 5.83 -6.81
CA SER A 301 12.43 4.53 -6.93
C SER A 301 10.91 4.57 -6.76
N ASP A 302 10.32 5.76 -6.60
CA ASP A 302 8.88 5.94 -6.33
C ASP A 302 8.10 6.24 -7.64
N ARG A 303 6.83 6.63 -7.49
CA ARG A 303 5.77 6.64 -8.51
C ARG A 303 5.93 7.61 -9.68
N PHE A 304 6.96 8.44 -9.71
CA PHE A 304 7.17 9.40 -10.81
C PHE A 304 8.52 9.22 -11.50
N ILE A 305 9.61 9.24 -10.72
CA ILE A 305 10.96 9.23 -11.27
C ILE A 305 11.30 7.86 -11.86
N ARG A 306 10.94 6.77 -11.15
CA ARG A 306 11.15 5.43 -11.66
C ARG A 306 10.43 5.19 -12.99
N PRO A 307 9.11 5.43 -13.14
CA PRO A 307 8.47 5.23 -14.43
C PRO A 307 9.03 6.14 -15.53
N ALA A 308 9.37 7.40 -15.24
CA ALA A 308 9.95 8.30 -16.25
C ALA A 308 11.33 7.82 -16.74
N THR A 309 12.20 7.40 -15.82
CA THR A 309 13.54 6.89 -16.16
C THR A 309 13.48 5.56 -16.90
N GLU A 310 12.56 4.68 -16.52
CA GLU A 310 12.36 3.39 -17.19
C GLU A 310 11.71 3.54 -18.57
N ALA A 311 10.72 4.42 -18.71
CA ALA A 311 10.13 4.78 -20.01
C ALA A 311 11.21 5.33 -20.96
N LYS A 312 12.07 6.25 -20.48
CA LYS A 312 13.20 6.75 -21.26
C LYS A 312 14.14 5.64 -21.72
N LYS A 313 14.58 4.75 -20.81
CA LYS A 313 15.45 3.61 -21.15
C LYS A 313 14.80 2.70 -22.21
N ALA A 314 13.48 2.56 -22.15
CA ALA A 314 12.70 1.81 -23.12
C ALA A 314 12.42 2.56 -24.43
N GLY A 315 12.85 3.83 -24.58
CA GLY A 315 12.56 4.65 -25.76
C GLY A 315 11.08 5.03 -25.89
N LEU A 316 10.38 5.13 -24.76
CA LEU A 316 8.97 5.52 -24.66
C LEU A 316 8.85 6.98 -24.19
N SER A 317 7.67 7.57 -24.39
CA SER A 317 7.38 8.93 -23.94
C SER A 317 7.22 9.00 -22.42
N TYR A 318 7.58 10.16 -21.86
CA TYR A 318 7.47 10.49 -20.43
C TYR A 318 7.07 11.96 -20.23
N THR A 319 6.47 12.59 -21.25
CA THR A 319 6.13 14.01 -21.27
C THR A 319 5.09 14.37 -20.21
N TYR A 320 4.02 13.58 -20.09
CA TYR A 320 2.98 13.84 -19.10
C TYR A 320 3.42 13.44 -17.69
N LEU A 321 4.30 12.45 -17.54
CA LEU A 321 5.01 12.17 -16.28
C LEU A 321 5.89 13.36 -15.87
N ALA A 322 6.67 13.93 -16.79
CA ALA A 322 7.50 15.11 -16.53
C ALA A 322 6.64 16.31 -16.11
N LYS A 323 5.48 16.50 -16.74
CA LYS A 323 4.50 17.51 -16.33
C LYS A 323 3.93 17.25 -14.93
N ALA A 324 3.62 16.00 -14.59
CA ALA A 324 3.15 15.64 -13.24
C ALA A 324 4.23 15.88 -12.17
N ILE A 325 5.49 15.57 -12.48
CA ILE A 325 6.66 15.89 -11.62
C ILE A 325 6.77 17.41 -11.42
N ALA A 326 6.65 18.18 -12.49
CA ALA A 326 6.66 19.64 -12.41
C ALA A 326 5.52 20.18 -11.52
N SER A 327 4.31 19.61 -11.60
CA SER A 327 3.22 19.96 -10.69
C SER A 327 3.54 19.63 -9.22
N ALA A 328 4.21 18.51 -8.96
CA ALA A 328 4.64 18.13 -7.61
C ALA A 328 5.69 19.10 -7.03
N LEU A 329 6.59 19.64 -7.86
CA LEU A 329 7.56 20.67 -7.44
C LEU A 329 6.88 21.98 -7.00
N LEU A 330 5.69 22.28 -7.52
CA LEU A 330 4.93 23.48 -7.18
C LEU A 330 3.99 23.29 -5.98
N PHE A 331 3.98 22.12 -5.34
CA PHE A 331 3.17 21.86 -4.16
C PHE A 331 3.72 22.60 -2.93
N ASP A 332 3.00 23.62 -2.44
CA ASP A 332 3.43 24.54 -1.39
C ASP A 332 2.57 24.48 -0.11
N TYR A 333 1.91 23.34 0.13
CA TYR A 333 1.04 23.15 1.28
C TYR A 333 1.80 23.29 2.62
N LYS A 334 1.44 24.32 3.40
CA LYS A 334 2.20 24.77 4.57
C LYS A 334 2.16 23.83 5.78
N GLU A 335 1.19 22.91 5.83
CA GLU A 335 1.07 21.96 6.94
C GLU A 335 1.81 20.64 6.67
N ASP A 336 2.39 20.47 5.47
CA ASP A 336 3.26 19.33 5.15
C ASP A 336 4.74 19.73 5.25
N GLU A 337 5.45 19.15 6.21
CA GLU A 337 6.87 19.42 6.47
C GLU A 337 7.74 19.16 5.23
N GLU A 338 7.46 18.12 4.45
CA GLU A 338 8.21 17.82 3.23
C GLU A 338 7.94 18.83 2.11
N ALA A 339 6.71 19.35 2.02
CA ALA A 339 6.37 20.41 1.07
C ALA A 339 7.05 21.73 1.44
N VAL A 340 7.03 22.11 2.73
CA VAL A 340 7.75 23.29 3.23
C VAL A 340 9.25 23.18 2.94
N LYS A 341 9.84 22.01 3.18
CA LYS A 341 11.26 21.76 2.87
C LYS A 341 11.53 21.86 1.35
N LEU A 342 10.70 21.25 0.51
CA LEU A 342 10.84 21.33 -0.94
C LEU A 342 10.79 22.79 -1.44
N GLN A 343 9.84 23.58 -0.94
CA GLN A 343 9.73 25.00 -1.30
C GLN A 343 10.89 25.85 -0.79
N ALA A 344 11.51 25.49 0.34
CA ALA A 344 12.74 26.13 0.80
C ALA A 344 13.92 25.83 -0.14
N MET A 345 14.10 24.56 -0.53
CA MET A 345 15.13 24.15 -1.49
C MET A 345 15.00 24.90 -2.83
N LEU A 346 13.78 25.01 -3.36
CA LEU A 346 13.48 25.71 -4.62
C LEU A 346 13.69 27.23 -4.58
N LYS A 347 13.79 27.83 -3.38
CA LYS A 347 14.13 29.25 -3.20
C LYS A 347 15.63 29.48 -3.11
N GLU A 348 16.37 28.49 -2.61
CA GLU A 348 17.80 28.58 -2.33
C GLU A 348 18.66 28.05 -3.49
N GLN A 349 18.10 27.17 -4.33
CA GLN A 349 18.83 26.44 -5.35
C GLN A 349 18.10 26.48 -6.70
N ASP A 350 18.84 26.19 -7.78
CA ASP A 350 18.24 25.95 -9.10
C ASP A 350 17.40 24.67 -9.08
N VAL A 351 16.30 24.64 -9.84
CA VAL A 351 15.39 23.48 -9.94
C VAL A 351 16.14 22.20 -10.30
N ARG A 352 17.17 22.28 -11.14
CA ARG A 352 17.98 21.12 -11.55
C ARG A 352 18.71 20.51 -10.37
N SER A 353 19.29 21.34 -9.51
CA SER A 353 19.99 20.88 -8.30
C SER A 353 19.03 20.28 -7.29
N VAL A 354 17.83 20.86 -7.13
CA VAL A 354 16.77 20.27 -6.28
C VAL A 354 16.34 18.90 -6.82
N LEU A 355 16.10 18.79 -8.14
CA LEU A 355 15.78 17.52 -8.76
C LEU A 355 16.89 16.49 -8.53
N LYS A 356 18.17 16.86 -8.70
CA LYS A 356 19.28 15.96 -8.42
C LYS A 356 19.30 15.47 -6.98
N GLU A 357 19.11 16.36 -6.00
CA GLU A 357 19.12 16.00 -4.58
C GLU A 357 17.94 15.08 -4.21
N VAL A 358 16.74 15.38 -4.69
CA VAL A 358 15.52 14.66 -4.28
C VAL A 358 15.30 13.38 -5.08
N SER A 359 15.55 13.43 -6.39
CA SER A 359 15.21 12.35 -7.33
C SER A 359 16.42 11.55 -7.82
N GLY A 360 17.65 12.04 -7.62
CA GLY A 360 18.84 11.44 -8.19
C GLY A 360 19.00 11.63 -9.70
N LEU A 361 18.14 12.42 -10.35
CA LEU A 361 18.28 12.76 -11.76
C LEU A 361 19.50 13.65 -12.01
N GLU A 362 20.30 13.34 -13.03
CA GLU A 362 21.40 14.24 -13.42
C GLU A 362 20.88 15.58 -13.95
N GLU A 363 21.52 16.68 -13.57
CA GLU A 363 21.07 18.05 -13.88
C GLU A 363 20.92 18.34 -15.38
N ASN A 364 21.71 17.66 -16.20
CA ASN A 364 21.75 17.79 -17.66
C ASN A 364 21.08 16.61 -18.37
N SER A 365 20.29 15.80 -17.67
CA SER A 365 19.54 14.72 -18.31
C SER A 365 18.33 15.29 -19.07
N GLU A 366 17.97 14.67 -20.20
CA GLU A 366 16.77 15.09 -20.96
C GLU A 366 15.49 15.09 -20.11
N ILE A 367 15.37 14.16 -19.15
CA ILE A 367 14.23 14.11 -18.23
C ILE A 367 14.20 15.38 -17.37
N THR A 368 15.35 15.77 -16.81
CA THR A 368 15.48 17.00 -16.03
C THR A 368 15.12 18.22 -16.86
N GLU A 369 15.59 18.30 -18.10
CA GLU A 369 15.27 19.41 -19.01
C GLU A 369 13.78 19.50 -19.32
N GLU A 370 13.11 18.38 -19.56
CA GLU A 370 11.68 18.35 -19.83
C GLU A 370 10.84 18.72 -18.59
N ILE A 371 11.23 18.25 -17.40
CA ILE A 371 10.61 18.66 -16.13
C ILE A 371 10.76 20.17 -15.92
N VAL A 372 11.98 20.71 -16.07
CA VAL A 372 12.25 22.14 -15.90
C VAL A 372 11.42 22.98 -16.87
N ARG A 373 11.30 22.55 -18.13
CA ARG A 373 10.44 23.24 -19.11
C ARG A 373 8.99 23.32 -18.61
N HIS A 374 8.41 22.21 -18.17
CA HIS A 374 7.04 22.20 -17.67
C HIS A 374 6.89 22.98 -16.36
N TYR A 375 7.88 22.95 -15.48
CA TYR A 375 7.87 23.74 -14.25
C TYR A 375 7.81 25.25 -14.54
N GLU A 376 8.64 25.73 -15.48
CA GLU A 376 8.64 27.14 -15.89
C GLU A 376 7.37 27.54 -16.68
N GLU A 377 6.73 26.60 -17.37
CA GLU A 377 5.43 26.82 -18.02
C GLU A 377 4.30 26.95 -17.00
N LEU A 378 4.30 26.12 -15.95
CA LEU A 378 3.27 26.11 -14.91
C LEU A 378 3.39 27.25 -13.90
N LYS A 379 4.58 27.84 -13.76
CA LYS A 379 4.84 28.97 -12.85
C LYS A 379 4.39 30.33 -13.41
N LYS A 380 4.14 30.41 -14.72
CA LYS A 380 3.64 31.62 -15.40
C LYS A 380 2.16 31.79 -15.17
#